data_AF-A0A8T4ES90-F1
#
_entry.id   AF-A0A8T4ES90-F1
#
_cell.length_a   1.000
_cell.length_b   1.000
_cell.length_c   1.000
_cell.angle_alpha   90.00
_cell.angle_beta   90.00
_cell.angle_gamma   90.00
#
_symmetry.space_group_name_H-M   'P 1'
#
loop_
_entity.id
_entity.type
_entity.pdbx_description
1 polymer ?
#
loop_
_entity_poly.entity_id
_entity_poly.type
_entity_poly.pdbx_seq_one_letter_code
_entity_poly.pdbx_strand_id
1 'polypeptide(L)'
;MLEDKLRNIKDEVVKILEQREMEQDEYFNTVHDLLRKEGLAKGKYSIENMGLAVSVGESIRVKVKAEMHTGIHKRYVSLKDKELSIEAEHDVRSLNSLVEYTGRHIRQQTQGKPIKEHEFSRMIESYISSQKLIPITDGSAMAWAIGGAIARLENYFDVIKEPVKYGGIDKHDLYEALKNI
;
A
#
# COMPACT_ATOMS: atom_id res chain seq x y z
N MET A 1 -14.72 -6.47 -31.04
CA MET A 1 -15.50 -7.10 -29.95
C MET A 1 -14.98 -6.59 -28.61
N LEU A 2 -15.57 -6.97 -27.46
CA LEU A 2 -15.10 -6.52 -26.15
C LEU A 2 -13.66 -6.99 -25.87
N GLU A 3 -13.32 -8.21 -26.31
CA GLU A 3 -11.97 -8.77 -26.14
C GLU A 3 -10.91 -7.92 -26.85
N ASP A 4 -11.20 -7.43 -28.06
CA ASP A 4 -10.25 -6.60 -28.82
C ASP A 4 -9.98 -5.28 -28.09
N LYS A 5 -11.01 -4.65 -27.53
CA LYS A 5 -10.87 -3.41 -26.75
C LYS A 5 -10.00 -3.64 -25.52
N LEU A 6 -10.25 -4.69 -24.75
CA LEU A 6 -9.45 -5.02 -23.57
C LEU A 6 -8.01 -5.41 -23.93
N ARG A 7 -7.81 -6.05 -25.09
CA ARG A 7 -6.47 -6.34 -25.62
C ARG A 7 -5.71 -5.05 -25.94
N ASN A 8 -6.34 -4.10 -26.62
CA ASN A 8 -5.74 -2.79 -26.91
C ASN A 8 -5.33 -2.06 -25.65
N ILE A 9 -6.21 -2.01 -24.63
CA ILE A 9 -5.89 -1.37 -23.34
C ILE A 9 -4.67 -2.03 -22.70
N LYS A 10 -4.65 -3.37 -22.64
CA LYS A 10 -3.52 -4.13 -22.08
C LYS A 10 -2.22 -3.85 -22.86
N ASP A 11 -2.26 -3.86 -24.19
CA ASP A 11 -1.08 -3.63 -25.02
C ASP A 11 -0.53 -2.19 -24.87
N GLU A 12 -1.40 -1.18 -24.76
CA GLU A 12 -0.98 0.21 -24.48
C GLU A 12 -0.37 0.37 -23.08
N VAL A 13 -0.95 -0.29 -22.06
CA VAL A 13 -0.36 -0.31 -20.70
C VAL A 13 1.04 -0.93 -20.72
N VAL A 14 1.22 -2.06 -21.42
CA VAL A 14 2.53 -2.71 -21.56
C VAL A 14 3.52 -1.76 -22.22
N LYS A 15 3.13 -1.13 -23.34
CA LYS A 15 3.98 -0.19 -24.07
C LYS A 15 4.46 0.98 -23.20
N ILE A 16 3.62 1.49 -22.30
CA ILE A 16 4.02 2.54 -21.36
C ILE A 16 4.98 1.98 -20.30
N LEU A 17 4.65 0.84 -19.70
CA LEU A 17 5.49 0.21 -18.67
C LEU A 17 6.83 -0.32 -19.21
N GLU A 18 6.94 -0.59 -20.50
CA GLU A 18 8.20 -0.88 -21.19
C GLU A 18 9.14 0.32 -21.24
N GLN A 19 8.61 1.54 -21.13
CA GLN A 19 9.37 2.78 -21.19
C GLN A 19 9.78 3.27 -19.80
N ARG A 20 8.88 3.15 -18.80
CA ARG A 20 9.12 3.58 -17.42
C ARG A 20 8.11 2.96 -16.46
N GLU A 21 8.40 3.00 -15.17
CA GLU A 21 7.39 2.81 -14.14
C GLU A 21 6.35 3.95 -14.15
N MET A 22 5.15 3.63 -13.66
CA MET A 22 4.10 4.61 -13.37
C MET A 22 3.85 4.66 -11.87
N GLU A 23 3.47 5.84 -11.36
CA GLU A 23 2.89 5.90 -10.01
C GLU A 23 1.55 5.15 -9.98
N GLN A 24 1.14 4.60 -8.85
CA GLN A 24 -0.10 3.80 -8.75
C GLN A 24 -1.33 4.60 -9.20
N ASP A 25 -1.43 5.86 -8.78
CA ASP A 25 -2.55 6.72 -9.17
C ASP A 25 -2.50 7.07 -10.65
N GLU A 26 -1.30 7.30 -11.19
CA GLU A 26 -1.08 7.48 -12.63
C GLU A 26 -1.47 6.23 -13.42
N TYR A 27 -1.12 5.04 -12.92
CA TYR A 27 -1.43 3.76 -13.52
C TYR A 27 -2.94 3.56 -13.65
N PHE A 28 -3.70 3.73 -12.56
CA PHE A 28 -5.16 3.55 -12.59
C PHE A 28 -5.86 4.64 -13.40
N ASN A 29 -5.35 5.88 -13.36
CA ASN A 29 -5.88 6.95 -14.20
C ASN A 29 -5.63 6.66 -15.69
N THR A 30 -4.44 6.15 -16.05
CA THR A 30 -4.12 5.71 -17.41
C THR A 30 -5.05 4.59 -17.88
N VAL A 31 -5.29 3.58 -17.04
CA VAL A 31 -6.25 2.49 -17.34
C VAL A 31 -7.65 3.07 -17.56
N HIS A 32 -8.09 4.00 -16.71
CA HIS A 32 -9.40 4.66 -16.86
C HIS A 32 -9.50 5.43 -18.18
N ASP A 33 -8.48 6.19 -18.55
CA ASP A 33 -8.46 6.94 -19.80
C ASP A 33 -8.48 6.04 -21.04
N LEU A 34 -7.77 4.91 -20.99
CA LEU A 34 -7.82 3.90 -22.05
C LEU A 34 -9.21 3.24 -22.13
N LEU A 35 -9.83 2.91 -21.00
CA LEU A 35 -11.22 2.42 -20.95
C LEU A 35 -12.19 3.43 -21.56
N ARG A 36 -12.01 4.73 -21.27
CA ARG A 36 -12.82 5.81 -21.83
C ARG A 36 -12.63 5.94 -23.35
N LYS A 37 -11.38 5.86 -23.82
CA LYS A 37 -11.03 5.91 -25.25
C LYS A 37 -11.69 4.75 -26.03
N GLU A 38 -11.77 3.57 -25.43
CA GLU A 38 -12.46 2.40 -26.00
C GLU A 38 -13.99 2.43 -25.80
N GLY A 39 -14.53 3.48 -25.18
CA GLY A 39 -15.97 3.64 -24.92
C GLY A 39 -16.54 2.68 -23.86
N LEU A 40 -15.68 2.15 -22.97
CA LEU A 40 -16.04 1.23 -21.89
C LEU A 40 -16.26 1.95 -20.55
N ALA A 41 -15.76 3.18 -20.40
CA ALA A 41 -15.98 4.05 -19.25
C ALA A 41 -16.51 5.43 -19.68
N LYS A 42 -17.15 6.14 -18.75
CA LYS A 42 -17.67 7.50 -18.94
C LYS A 42 -17.20 8.40 -17.80
N GLY A 43 -17.15 9.70 -18.06
CA GLY A 43 -16.75 10.70 -17.07
C GLY A 43 -15.24 10.79 -16.87
N LYS A 44 -14.84 11.49 -15.81
CA LYS A 44 -13.44 11.62 -15.37
C LYS A 44 -13.13 10.57 -14.31
N TYR A 45 -11.85 10.21 -14.19
CA TYR A 45 -11.38 9.39 -13.07
C TYR A 45 -11.66 10.13 -11.76
N SER A 46 -12.45 9.51 -10.89
CA SER A 46 -12.88 10.04 -9.60
C SER A 46 -13.18 8.88 -8.65
N ILE A 47 -13.34 9.15 -7.36
CA ILE A 47 -13.70 8.14 -6.35
C ILE A 47 -14.96 7.35 -6.76
N GLU A 48 -15.94 8.02 -7.38
CA GLU A 48 -17.19 7.41 -7.83
C GLU A 48 -17.02 6.52 -9.06
N ASN A 49 -15.99 6.77 -9.89
CA ASN A 49 -15.78 6.09 -11.17
C ASN A 49 -14.51 5.22 -11.21
N MET A 50 -13.73 5.16 -10.13
CA MET A 50 -12.45 4.44 -10.12
C MET A 50 -12.59 2.91 -10.07
N GLY A 51 -13.71 2.38 -9.56
CA GLY A 51 -13.87 0.94 -9.31
C GLY A 51 -13.64 0.05 -10.54
N LEU A 52 -14.14 0.47 -11.71
CA LEU A 52 -13.92 -0.25 -12.97
C LEU A 52 -12.45 -0.23 -13.39
N ALA A 53 -11.80 0.94 -13.30
CA ALA A 53 -10.40 1.10 -13.68
C ALA A 53 -9.47 0.33 -12.76
N VAL A 54 -9.74 0.29 -11.46
CA VAL A 54 -9.00 -0.52 -10.49
C VAL A 54 -9.15 -2.01 -10.79
N SER A 55 -10.39 -2.49 -10.98
CA SER A 55 -10.63 -3.91 -11.26
C SER A 55 -10.00 -4.39 -12.57
N VAL A 56 -10.13 -3.60 -13.64
CA VAL A 56 -9.50 -3.89 -14.94
C VAL A 56 -7.98 -3.74 -14.83
N GLY A 57 -7.49 -2.70 -14.17
CA GLY A 57 -6.07 -2.43 -13.95
C GLY A 57 -5.38 -3.59 -13.22
N GLU A 58 -5.94 -4.05 -12.10
CA GLU A 58 -5.40 -5.22 -11.38
C GLU A 58 -5.36 -6.47 -12.27
N SER A 59 -6.42 -6.70 -13.06
CA SER A 59 -6.47 -7.83 -13.99
C SER A 59 -5.38 -7.73 -15.06
N ILE A 60 -5.14 -6.53 -15.60
CA ILE A 60 -4.06 -6.27 -16.56
C ILE A 60 -2.71 -6.49 -15.88
N ARG A 61 -2.47 -5.89 -14.72
CA ARG A 61 -1.23 -5.99 -13.95
C ARG A 61 -0.81 -7.44 -13.75
N VAL A 62 -1.73 -8.31 -13.32
CA VAL A 62 -1.48 -9.74 -13.16
C VAL A 62 -1.12 -10.41 -14.49
N LYS A 63 -1.88 -10.12 -15.56
CA LYS A 63 -1.65 -10.72 -16.89
C LYS A 63 -0.31 -10.33 -17.51
N VAL A 64 0.13 -9.09 -17.30
CA VAL A 64 1.38 -8.56 -17.86
C VAL A 64 2.56 -8.77 -16.92
N LYS A 65 2.35 -9.43 -15.77
CA LYS A 65 3.35 -9.64 -14.72
C LYS A 65 3.99 -8.32 -14.27
N ALA A 66 3.17 -7.29 -14.06
CA ALA A 66 3.63 -6.05 -13.45
C ALA A 66 3.64 -6.16 -11.91
N GLU A 67 4.65 -5.58 -11.28
CA GLU A 67 4.86 -5.56 -9.84
C GLU A 67 4.46 -4.21 -9.26
N MET A 68 4.03 -4.22 -7.99
CA MET A 68 3.81 -3.01 -7.21
C MET A 68 4.96 -2.84 -6.22
N HIS A 69 5.64 -1.71 -6.30
CA HIS A 69 6.68 -1.32 -5.37
C HIS A 69 6.14 -0.23 -4.46
N THR A 70 6.37 -0.36 -3.16
CA THR A 70 5.94 0.64 -2.17
C THR A 70 7.16 1.39 -1.67
N GLY A 71 7.18 2.70 -1.86
CA GLY A 71 8.12 3.63 -1.22
C GLY A 71 7.47 4.41 -0.07
N ILE A 72 8.20 5.37 0.48
CA ILE A 72 7.74 6.24 1.57
C ILE A 72 6.68 7.21 1.05
N HIS A 73 6.90 7.76 -0.14
CA HIS A 73 6.03 8.80 -0.68
C HIS A 73 4.99 8.23 -1.64
N LYS A 74 5.38 7.23 -2.44
CA LYS A 74 4.56 6.77 -3.56
C LYS A 74 4.54 5.25 -3.66
N ARG A 75 3.60 4.76 -4.47
CA ARG A 75 3.62 3.40 -4.99
C ARG A 75 3.88 3.45 -6.47
N TYR A 76 4.62 2.48 -6.95
CA TYR A 76 5.07 2.41 -8.33
C TYR A 76 4.62 1.08 -8.93
N VAL A 77 4.22 1.10 -10.19
CA VAL A 77 3.88 -0.06 -11.00
C VAL A 77 4.91 -0.15 -12.11
N SER A 78 5.62 -1.27 -12.20
CA SER A 78 6.59 -1.55 -13.27
C SER A 78 6.38 -2.97 -13.80
N LEU A 79 6.90 -3.27 -15.00
CA LEU A 79 6.99 -4.67 -15.42
C LEU A 79 7.96 -5.41 -14.52
N LYS A 80 7.72 -6.70 -14.30
CA LYS A 80 8.68 -7.57 -13.65
C LYS A 80 10.02 -7.51 -14.40
N ASP A 81 11.11 -7.48 -13.64
CA ASP A 81 12.50 -7.41 -14.11
C ASP A 81 12.89 -6.09 -14.83
N LYS A 82 12.02 -5.07 -14.84
CA LYS A 82 12.38 -3.70 -15.26
C LYS A 82 12.96 -2.92 -14.09
N GLU A 83 14.06 -2.22 -14.35
CA GLU A 83 14.64 -1.28 -13.40
C GLU A 83 13.70 -0.08 -13.20
N LEU A 84 13.53 0.31 -11.94
CA LEU A 84 12.86 1.55 -11.56
C LEU A 84 13.79 2.74 -11.86
N SER A 85 13.22 3.93 -12.02
CA SER A 85 14.03 5.15 -12.00
C SER A 85 14.82 5.28 -10.70
N ILE A 86 15.91 6.05 -10.73
CA ILE A 86 16.76 6.32 -9.56
C ILE A 86 15.93 6.88 -8.40
N GLU A 87 14.94 7.74 -8.69
CA GLU A 87 14.07 8.34 -7.68
C GLU A 87 13.16 7.29 -7.03
N ALA A 88 12.46 6.49 -7.84
CA ALA A 88 11.57 5.44 -7.34
C ALA A 88 12.35 4.36 -6.57
N GLU A 89 13.51 3.94 -7.08
CA GLU A 89 14.41 3.00 -6.41
C GLU A 89 14.87 3.54 -5.05
N HIS A 90 15.24 4.82 -4.99
CA HIS A 90 15.61 5.47 -3.73
C HIS A 90 14.45 5.51 -2.73
N ASP A 91 13.23 5.85 -3.16
CA ASP A 91 12.04 5.88 -2.31
C ASP A 91 11.73 4.49 -1.73
N VAL A 92 11.75 3.46 -2.58
CA VAL A 92 11.52 2.06 -2.19
C VAL A 92 12.60 1.56 -1.23
N ARG A 93 13.87 1.83 -1.50
CA ARG A 93 14.99 1.47 -0.60
C ARG A 93 14.91 2.19 0.74
N SER A 94 14.50 3.46 0.74
CA SER A 94 14.33 4.25 1.96
C SER A 94 13.25 3.64 2.86
N LEU A 95 12.10 3.23 2.30
CA LEU A 95 11.08 2.53 3.07
C LEU A 95 11.61 1.20 3.63
N ASN A 96 12.26 0.38 2.79
CA ASN A 96 12.77 -0.92 3.23
C ASN A 96 13.77 -0.76 4.38
N SER A 97 14.68 0.21 4.27
CA SER A 97 15.66 0.54 5.30
C SER A 97 14.97 1.01 6.58
N LEU A 98 13.98 1.90 6.46
CA LEU A 98 13.19 2.39 7.59
C LEU A 98 12.50 1.24 8.34
N VAL A 99 11.85 0.32 7.62
CA VAL A 99 11.19 -0.87 8.17
C VAL A 99 12.21 -1.76 8.89
N GLU A 100 13.37 -1.99 8.29
CA GLU A 100 14.45 -2.79 8.88
C GLU A 100 14.99 -2.17 10.17
N TYR A 101 15.28 -0.85 10.16
CA TYR A 101 15.72 -0.11 11.34
C TYR A 101 14.67 -0.14 12.45
N THR A 102 13.40 0.04 12.09
CA THR A 102 12.27 -0.01 13.02
C THR A 102 12.15 -1.40 13.66
N GLY A 103 12.22 -2.46 12.86
CA GLY A 103 12.22 -3.83 13.36
C GLY A 103 13.40 -4.16 14.29
N ARG A 104 14.59 -3.63 13.99
CA ARG A 104 15.73 -3.76 14.93
C ARG A 104 15.46 -3.05 16.26
N HIS A 105 14.96 -1.81 16.20
CA HIS A 105 14.65 -1.03 17.39
C HIS A 105 13.63 -1.74 18.29
N ILE A 106 12.52 -2.22 17.73
CA ILE A 106 11.48 -2.92 18.50
C ILE A 106 12.04 -4.20 19.12
N ARG A 107 12.83 -4.99 18.37
CA ARG A 107 13.47 -6.20 18.93
C ARG A 107 14.39 -5.88 20.11
N GLN A 108 15.15 -4.79 20.04
CA GLN A 108 16.03 -4.36 21.14
C GLN A 108 15.23 -3.97 22.39
N GLN A 109 14.14 -3.23 22.21
CA GLN A 109 13.30 -2.77 23.32
C GLN A 109 12.53 -3.90 23.99
N THR A 110 12.09 -4.89 23.21
CA THR A 110 11.20 -5.96 23.67
C THR A 110 11.93 -7.23 24.06
N GLN A 111 13.19 -7.37 23.63
CA GLN A 111 14.02 -8.56 23.83
C GLN A 111 13.32 -9.85 23.34
N GLY A 112 12.48 -9.74 22.32
CA GLY A 112 11.72 -10.86 21.76
C GLY A 112 10.51 -11.31 22.59
N LYS A 113 10.12 -10.57 23.63
CA LYS A 113 8.88 -10.83 24.37
C LYS A 113 7.65 -10.45 23.54
N PRO A 114 6.51 -11.12 23.77
CA PRO A 114 5.24 -10.71 23.18
C PRO A 114 4.89 -9.26 23.49
N ILE A 115 4.27 -8.57 22.54
CA ILE A 115 3.99 -7.13 22.60
C ILE A 115 2.51 -6.92 22.33
N LYS A 116 1.85 -6.04 23.10
CA LYS A 116 0.46 -5.68 22.81
C LYS A 116 0.36 -4.87 21.52
N GLU A 117 -0.71 -5.06 20.76
CA GLU A 117 -0.92 -4.39 19.46
C GLU A 117 -0.80 -2.86 19.54
N HIS A 118 -1.37 -2.23 20.58
CA HIS A 118 -1.27 -0.78 20.74
C HIS A 118 0.15 -0.32 21.09
N GLU A 119 0.90 -1.09 21.89
CA GLU A 119 2.29 -0.80 22.24
C GLU A 119 3.19 -0.95 21.02
N PHE A 120 2.99 -2.02 20.25
CA PHE A 120 3.69 -2.28 18.99
C PHE A 120 3.51 -1.11 18.00
N SER A 121 2.26 -0.68 17.80
CA SER A 121 1.92 0.43 16.90
C SER A 121 2.57 1.75 17.37
N ARG A 122 2.51 2.06 18.67
CA ARG A 122 3.13 3.27 19.25
C ARG A 122 4.64 3.26 19.14
N MET A 123 5.29 2.10 19.30
CA MET A 123 6.74 1.99 19.16
C MET A 123 7.18 2.26 17.72
N ILE A 124 6.43 1.75 16.74
CA ILE A 124 6.67 2.04 15.31
C ILE A 124 6.52 3.54 15.05
N GLU A 125 5.38 4.11 15.43
CA GLU A 125 5.09 5.54 15.24
C GLU A 125 6.15 6.43 15.89
N SER A 126 6.50 6.17 17.14
CA SER A 126 7.50 6.93 17.88
C SER A 126 8.88 6.83 17.23
N TYR A 127 9.30 5.63 16.82
CA TYR A 127 10.61 5.46 16.21
C TYR A 127 10.71 6.17 14.86
N ILE A 128 9.74 5.95 13.97
CA ILE A 128 9.70 6.59 12.65
C ILE A 128 9.64 8.11 12.78
N SER A 129 8.78 8.65 13.66
CA SER A 129 8.65 10.10 13.87
C SER A 129 9.92 10.74 14.44
N SER A 130 10.72 9.99 15.19
CA SER A 130 11.99 10.47 15.75
C SER A 130 13.16 10.41 14.77
N GLN A 131 12.97 9.81 13.59
CA GLN A 131 14.07 9.41 12.73
C GLN A 131 14.61 10.57 11.89
N LYS A 132 15.93 10.82 11.96
CA LYS A 132 16.58 11.96 11.31
C LYS A 132 17.28 11.62 10.01
N LEU A 133 17.63 10.35 9.81
CA LEU A 133 18.36 9.88 8.61
C LEU A 133 17.47 9.83 7.37
N ILE A 134 16.17 9.61 7.57
CA ILE A 134 15.15 9.58 6.52
C ILE A 134 14.04 10.52 6.99
N PRO A 135 14.23 11.84 6.89
CA PRO A 135 13.26 12.79 7.41
C PRO A 135 12.01 12.76 6.55
N ILE A 136 10.88 12.37 7.16
CA ILE A 136 9.56 12.42 6.52
C ILE A 136 8.86 13.67 7.03
N THR A 137 8.79 14.71 6.20
CA THR A 137 8.23 16.02 6.58
C THR A 137 6.76 16.17 6.20
N ASP A 138 6.27 15.34 5.30
CA ASP A 138 4.88 15.31 4.88
C ASP A 138 4.05 14.37 5.77
N GLY A 139 2.94 14.87 6.31
CA GLY A 139 2.10 14.10 7.23
C GLY A 139 1.45 12.87 6.59
N SER A 140 1.15 12.92 5.28
CA SER A 140 0.57 11.78 4.58
C SER A 140 1.62 10.68 4.32
N ALA A 141 2.83 11.07 3.92
CA ALA A 141 3.97 10.17 3.80
C ALA A 141 4.36 9.55 5.16
N MET A 142 4.22 10.30 6.26
CA MET A 142 4.45 9.79 7.61
C MET A 142 3.44 8.70 7.98
N ALA A 143 2.13 9.00 7.83
CA ALA A 143 1.07 8.03 8.09
C ALA A 143 1.24 6.77 7.23
N TRP A 144 1.65 6.96 5.97
CA TRP A 144 1.93 5.88 5.05
C TRP A 144 3.10 4.99 5.47
N ALA A 145 4.24 5.59 5.81
CA ALA A 145 5.42 4.87 6.27
C ALA A 145 5.13 4.08 7.55
N ILE A 146 4.37 4.66 8.48
CA ILE A 146 3.93 3.98 9.72
C ILE A 146 3.03 2.79 9.38
N GLY A 147 1.98 2.99 8.57
CA GLY A 147 1.06 1.92 8.18
C GLY A 147 1.77 0.79 7.42
N GLY A 148 2.67 1.14 6.51
CA GLY A 148 3.50 0.18 5.77
C GLY A 148 4.46 -0.60 6.68
N ALA A 149 5.04 0.06 7.69
CA ALA A 149 5.89 -0.60 8.68
C ALA A 149 5.10 -1.56 9.58
N ILE A 150 3.91 -1.17 10.06
CA ILE A 150 3.03 -2.04 10.86
C ILE A 150 2.70 -3.30 10.06
N ALA A 151 2.14 -3.16 8.85
CA ALA A 151 1.70 -4.29 8.04
C ALA A 151 2.83 -5.27 7.70
N ARG A 152 4.06 -4.75 7.49
CA ARG A 152 5.22 -5.59 7.22
C ARG A 152 5.77 -6.25 8.48
N LEU A 153 5.89 -5.50 9.58
CA LEU A 153 6.52 -5.99 10.80
C LEU A 153 5.62 -6.90 11.63
N GLU A 154 4.31 -6.75 11.56
CA GLU A 154 3.36 -7.53 12.37
C GLU A 154 3.56 -9.05 12.26
N ASN A 155 3.95 -9.55 11.09
CA ASN A 155 4.24 -10.98 10.87
C ASN A 155 5.59 -11.46 11.45
N TYR A 156 6.45 -10.54 11.92
CA TYR A 156 7.78 -10.83 12.46
C TYR A 156 7.87 -10.68 13.98
N PHE A 157 6.77 -10.30 14.64
CA PHE A 157 6.69 -10.14 16.08
C PHE A 157 5.50 -10.92 16.62
N ASP A 158 5.62 -11.40 17.86
CA ASP A 158 4.49 -11.99 18.57
C ASP A 158 3.60 -10.86 19.13
N VAL A 159 2.70 -10.39 18.26
CA VAL A 159 1.78 -9.29 18.59
C VAL A 159 0.51 -9.86 19.20
N ILE A 160 0.28 -9.55 20.46
CA ILE A 160 -0.94 -9.90 21.18
C ILE A 160 -2.04 -8.95 20.72
N LYS A 161 -2.98 -9.49 19.95
CA LYS A 161 -4.22 -8.79 19.59
C LYS A 161 -5.02 -8.48 20.85
N GLU A 162 -5.35 -7.22 21.02
CA GLU A 162 -6.18 -6.79 22.13
C GLU A 162 -7.62 -6.65 21.69
N PRO A 163 -8.58 -7.03 22.54
CA PRO A 163 -9.96 -6.75 22.25
C PRO A 163 -10.18 -5.24 22.12
N VAL A 164 -10.91 -4.85 21.09
CA VAL A 164 -11.36 -3.46 20.95
C VAL A 164 -12.32 -3.18 22.09
N LYS A 165 -11.97 -2.25 22.99
CA LYS A 165 -12.84 -1.85 24.10
C LYS A 165 -13.48 -0.50 23.84
N TYR A 166 -14.77 -0.38 24.15
CA TYR A 166 -15.47 0.89 24.26
C TYR A 166 -15.64 1.21 25.76
N GLY A 167 -14.67 1.94 26.31
CA GLY A 167 -14.55 2.11 27.76
C GLY A 167 -14.10 0.81 28.44
N GLY A 168 -14.85 0.33 29.42
CA GLY A 168 -14.59 -0.94 30.11
C GLY A 168 -15.15 -2.19 29.42
N ILE A 169 -15.91 -2.02 28.33
CA ILE A 169 -16.69 -3.09 27.68
C ILE A 169 -15.97 -3.55 26.41
N ASP A 170 -15.79 -4.86 26.28
CA ASP A 170 -15.29 -5.52 25.08
C ASP A 170 -16.29 -5.39 23.92
N LYS A 171 -15.83 -4.96 22.74
CA LYS A 171 -16.66 -4.78 21.54
C LYS A 171 -17.32 -6.10 21.11
N HIS A 172 -16.63 -7.23 21.27
CA HIS A 172 -17.21 -8.54 20.97
C HIS A 172 -18.37 -8.85 21.93
N ASP A 173 -18.15 -8.66 23.24
CA ASP A 173 -19.20 -8.85 24.25
C ASP A 173 -20.40 -7.92 24.01
N LEU A 174 -20.15 -6.67 23.60
CA LEU A 174 -21.20 -5.73 23.22
C LEU A 174 -22.01 -6.23 22.02
N TYR A 175 -21.36 -6.75 20.97
CA TYR A 175 -22.07 -7.30 19.81
C TYR A 175 -22.84 -8.57 20.12
N GLU A 176 -22.28 -9.47 20.93
CA GLU A 176 -22.99 -10.68 21.36
C GLU A 176 -24.19 -10.33 22.26
N ALA A 177 -24.04 -9.33 23.15
CA ALA A 177 -25.17 -8.82 23.93
C ALA A 177 -26.27 -8.23 23.04
N LEU A 178 -25.91 -7.42 22.05
CA LEU A 178 -26.86 -6.80 21.11
C LEU A 178 -27.63 -7.81 20.23
N LYS A 179 -27.06 -9.00 19.96
CA LYS A 179 -27.76 -10.06 19.21
C LYS A 179 -28.91 -10.71 20.00
N ASN A 180 -28.89 -10.57 21.34
CA ASN A 180 -29.86 -11.18 22.24
C ASN A 180 -31.00 -10.22 22.66
N ILE A 181 -31.11 -9.06 22.00
CA ILE A 181 -32.15 -8.04 22.18
C ILE A 181 -32.92 -7.90 20.87
#